data_AF-A0A8C0H5Z1-F1
#
_entry.id   AF-A0A8C0H5Z1-F1
#
_cell.length_a   1.000
_cell.length_b   1.000
_cell.length_c   1.000
_cell.angle_alpha   90.00
_cell.angle_beta   90.00
_cell.angle_gamma   90.00
#
_symmetry.space_group_name_H-M   'P 1'
#
loop_
_entity.id
_entity.type
_entity.pdbx_description
1 polymer ?
#
loop_
_entity_poly.entity_id
_entity_poly.type
_entity_poly.pdbx_seq_one_letter_code
_entity_poly.pdbx_strand_id
1 'polypeptide(L)'
;INIQEMMNRNGNIEIQVMDEKIRFLNLKLAEKKRQIELSLKILPMKNALDADLVVLQIQYSQCKDRIKSLEKHFADPEGKNRKRVLEGKDPSLPELFKKIEELEIQLVQKEEKLLEKDFIYEQVSRLTDRLCTKTENGKEDTLILAKRMNELQQKIKDKTQKMMALIAELSMKQAITIKLQQEMRDKEQFLLTVSSRIEKGLPPPKETEIEWLKVLRNEEMHKAAAEEQYALPNSIYTTAEQRPNAYIPDDENVLPLPRPYGALAPFKPTEPGSNMRHIRKPIVKPIEI
;
A
#
# COMPACT_ATOMS: atom_id res chain seq x y z
N ILE A 1 -16.01 56.25 -26.13
CA ILE A 1 -16.22 55.26 -25.04
C ILE A 1 -17.48 55.70 -24.31
N ASN A 2 -18.46 54.80 -24.17
CA ASN A 2 -19.82 55.13 -23.76
C ASN A 2 -19.84 55.54 -22.28
N ILE A 3 -20.39 56.72 -21.94
CA ILE A 3 -20.44 57.26 -20.56
C ILE A 3 -21.12 56.27 -19.61
N GLN A 4 -22.08 55.50 -20.13
CA GLN A 4 -22.76 54.45 -19.38
C GLN A 4 -21.85 53.27 -19.02
N GLU A 5 -20.88 52.93 -19.87
CA GLU A 5 -19.89 51.89 -19.56
C GLU A 5 -18.92 52.34 -18.45
N MET A 6 -18.54 53.63 -18.40
CA MET A 6 -17.71 54.15 -17.32
C MET A 6 -18.44 54.16 -15.97
N MET A 7 -19.72 54.57 -15.96
CA MET A 7 -20.54 54.56 -14.75
C MET A 7 -20.73 53.13 -14.22
N ASN A 8 -20.98 52.17 -15.13
CA ASN A 8 -21.08 50.75 -14.76
C ASN A 8 -19.74 50.20 -14.23
N ARG A 9 -18.60 50.59 -14.81
CA ARG A 9 -17.27 50.19 -14.32
C ARG A 9 -16.98 50.76 -12.93
N ASN A 10 -17.28 52.03 -12.69
CA ASN A 10 -17.09 52.65 -11.38
C ASN A 10 -17.99 51.98 -10.32
N GLY A 11 -19.26 51.72 -10.64
CA GLY A 11 -20.16 50.96 -9.77
C GLY A 11 -19.62 49.55 -9.47
N ASN A 12 -19.10 48.85 -10.48
CA ASN A 12 -18.49 47.53 -10.28
C ASN A 12 -17.24 47.59 -9.39
N ILE A 13 -16.40 48.63 -9.51
CA ILE A 13 -15.22 48.83 -8.66
C ILE A 13 -15.65 49.10 -7.21
N GLU A 14 -16.65 49.95 -6.98
CA GLU A 14 -17.17 50.23 -5.64
C GLU A 14 -17.78 48.96 -4.99
N ILE A 15 -18.50 48.16 -5.77
CA ILE A 15 -19.01 46.85 -5.31
C ILE A 15 -17.84 45.94 -4.91
N GLN A 16 -16.79 45.85 -5.73
CA GLN A 16 -15.60 45.05 -5.40
C GLN A 16 -14.92 45.52 -4.11
N VAL A 17 -14.76 46.83 -3.91
CA VAL A 17 -14.19 47.38 -2.67
C VAL A 17 -15.05 47.04 -1.45
N MET A 18 -16.37 47.10 -1.58
CA MET A 18 -17.29 46.72 -0.50
C MET A 18 -17.26 45.21 -0.23
N ASP A 19 -17.18 44.37 -1.26
CA ASP A 19 -17.02 42.91 -1.13
C ASP A 19 -15.70 42.54 -0.45
N GLU A 20 -14.61 43.24 -0.77
CA GLU A 20 -13.32 43.07 -0.08
C GLU A 20 -13.40 43.49 1.39
N LYS A 21 -14.09 44.59 1.69
CA LYS A 21 -14.32 45.03 3.08
C LYS A 21 -15.16 44.03 3.86
N ILE A 22 -16.21 43.47 3.25
CA ILE A 22 -17.02 42.40 3.84
C ILE A 22 -16.16 41.17 4.11
N ARG A 23 -15.32 40.76 3.14
CA ARG A 23 -14.40 39.62 3.29
C ARG A 23 -13.43 39.83 4.45
N PHE A 24 -12.84 41.03 4.55
CA PHE A 24 -11.92 41.38 5.62
C PHE A 24 -12.60 41.38 7.00
N LEU A 25 -13.81 41.94 7.09
CA LEU A 25 -14.59 41.91 8.33
C LEU A 25 -14.98 40.49 8.72
N ASN A 26 -15.34 39.64 7.76
CA ASN A 26 -15.62 38.22 8.01
C ASN A 26 -14.38 37.48 8.54
N LEU A 27 -13.19 37.77 8.00
CA LEU A 27 -11.94 37.20 8.50
C LEU A 27 -11.65 37.66 9.94
N LYS A 28 -11.83 38.96 10.25
CA LYS A 28 -11.70 39.47 11.62
C LYS A 28 -12.70 38.82 12.58
N LEU A 29 -13.94 38.63 12.14
CA LEU A 29 -14.98 37.99 12.93
C LEU A 29 -14.62 36.53 13.21
N ALA A 30 -14.15 35.80 12.20
CA ALA A 30 -13.66 34.43 12.35
C ALA A 30 -12.48 34.35 13.33
N GLU A 31 -11.51 35.25 13.23
CA GLU A 31 -10.38 35.29 14.16
C GLU A 31 -10.81 35.62 15.60
N LYS A 32 -11.77 36.54 15.78
CA LYS A 32 -12.31 36.84 17.11
C LYS A 32 -13.10 35.66 17.70
N LYS A 33 -13.88 34.95 16.88
CA LYS A 33 -14.52 33.69 17.30
C LYS A 33 -13.50 32.65 17.74
N ARG A 34 -12.43 32.46 16.97
CA ARG A 34 -11.31 31.57 17.32
C ARG A 34 -10.67 31.95 18.65
N GLN A 35 -10.42 33.25 18.88
CA GLN A 35 -9.88 33.75 20.15
C GLN A 35 -10.80 33.44 21.33
N ILE A 36 -12.11 33.66 21.17
CA ILE A 36 -13.11 33.34 22.21
C ILE A 36 -13.11 31.84 22.51
N GLU A 37 -13.13 30.98 21.49
CA GLU A 37 -13.10 29.53 21.68
C GLU A 37 -11.83 29.06 22.41
N LEU A 38 -10.67 29.65 22.07
CA LEU A 38 -9.42 29.37 22.79
C LEU A 38 -9.48 29.81 24.25
N SER A 39 -9.98 31.03 24.52
CA SER A 39 -10.17 31.51 25.88
C SER A 39 -11.13 30.65 26.69
N LEU A 40 -12.23 30.19 26.09
CA LEU A 40 -13.18 29.28 26.73
C LEU A 40 -12.56 27.92 27.05
N LYS A 41 -11.65 27.41 26.21
CA LYS A 41 -10.91 26.16 26.49
C LYS A 41 -9.93 26.31 27.66
N ILE A 42 -9.32 27.49 27.83
CA ILE A 42 -8.34 27.76 28.89
C ILE A 42 -9.03 28.10 30.23
N LEU A 43 -10.26 28.64 30.19
CA LEU A 43 -11.00 29.10 31.37
C LEU A 43 -11.16 28.04 32.49
N PRO A 44 -11.50 26.76 32.21
CA PRO A 44 -11.61 25.74 33.25
C PRO A 44 -10.31 25.50 34.01
N MET A 45 -9.17 25.50 33.30
CA MET A 45 -7.85 25.33 33.91
C MET A 45 -7.53 26.50 34.83
N LYS A 46 -7.83 27.74 34.40
CA LYS A 46 -7.65 28.93 35.23
C LYS A 46 -8.51 28.87 36.50
N ASN A 47 -9.77 28.47 36.37
CA ASN A 47 -10.67 28.34 37.51
C ASN A 47 -10.21 27.24 38.50
N ALA A 48 -9.67 26.13 37.99
CA ALA A 48 -9.10 25.08 38.83
C ALA A 48 -7.86 25.59 39.60
N LEU A 49 -6.94 26.29 38.93
CA LEU A 49 -5.77 26.88 39.57
C LEU A 49 -6.14 27.93 40.61
N ASP A 50 -7.16 28.75 40.36
CA ASP A 50 -7.66 29.72 41.35
C ASP A 50 -8.24 29.02 42.59
N ALA A 51 -8.96 27.91 42.40
CA ALA A 51 -9.50 27.13 43.51
C ALA A 51 -8.38 26.51 44.35
N ASP A 52 -7.35 25.95 43.70
CA ASP A 52 -6.17 25.40 44.38
C ASP A 52 -5.41 26.47 45.16
N LEU A 53 -5.28 27.68 44.60
CA LEU A 53 -4.65 28.82 45.26
C LEU A 53 -5.38 29.20 46.54
N VAL A 54 -6.72 29.27 46.50
CA VAL A 54 -7.54 29.54 47.68
C VAL A 54 -7.35 28.46 48.75
N VAL A 55 -7.37 27.19 48.37
CA VAL A 55 -7.12 26.07 49.30
C VAL A 55 -5.75 26.19 49.95
N LEU A 56 -4.71 26.44 49.16
CA LEU A 56 -3.34 26.56 49.66
C LEU A 56 -3.18 27.76 50.60
N GLN A 57 -3.86 28.88 50.32
CA GLN A 57 -3.85 30.05 51.18
C GLN A 57 -4.55 29.78 52.52
N ILE A 58 -5.65 29.02 52.51
CA ILE A 58 -6.31 28.56 53.75
C ILE A 58 -5.37 27.65 54.54
N GLN A 59 -4.76 26.63 53.91
CA GLN A 59 -3.83 25.72 54.57
C GLN A 59 -2.64 26.46 55.17
N TYR A 60 -2.07 27.43 54.43
CA TYR A 60 -0.99 28.26 54.92
C TYR A 60 -1.40 29.06 56.17
N SER A 61 -2.60 29.65 56.17
CA SER A 61 -3.11 30.37 57.35
C SER A 61 -3.28 29.45 58.56
N GLN A 62 -3.82 28.23 58.35
CA GLN A 62 -3.96 27.22 59.40
C GLN A 62 -2.60 26.79 59.97
N CYS A 63 -1.61 26.53 59.11
CA CYS A 63 -0.26 26.20 59.54
C CYS A 63 0.38 27.35 60.32
N LYS A 64 0.19 28.60 59.87
CA LYS A 64 0.69 29.79 60.57
C LYS A 64 0.08 29.94 61.97
N ASP A 65 -1.22 29.70 62.10
CA ASP A 65 -1.90 29.76 63.40
C ASP A 65 -1.49 28.60 64.31
N ARG A 66 -1.31 27.41 63.74
CA ARG A 66 -0.75 26.24 64.46
C ARG A 66 0.64 26.53 65.00
N ILE A 67 1.53 27.08 64.17
CA ILE A 67 2.90 27.45 64.59
C ILE A 67 2.84 28.46 65.73
N LYS A 68 2.06 29.54 65.60
CA LYS A 68 1.90 30.53 66.68
C LYS A 68 1.36 29.90 67.98
N SER A 69 0.43 28.95 67.87
CA SER A 69 -0.09 28.23 69.05
C SER A 69 1.00 27.40 69.74
N LEU A 70 1.81 26.67 68.95
CA LEU A 70 2.93 25.88 69.45
C LEU A 70 4.03 26.78 70.04
N GLU A 71 4.40 27.88 69.38
CA GLU A 71 5.34 28.87 69.89
C GLU A 71 4.93 29.40 71.26
N LYS A 72 3.63 29.72 71.46
CA LYS A 72 3.12 30.11 72.78
C LYS A 72 3.29 29.02 73.82
N HIS A 73 2.99 27.76 73.46
CA HIS A 73 3.19 26.62 74.37
C HIS A 73 4.67 26.34 74.70
N PHE A 74 5.59 26.56 73.76
CA PHE A 74 7.02 26.35 73.96
C PHE A 74 7.74 27.53 74.62
N ALA A 75 7.22 28.75 74.47
CA ALA A 75 7.77 29.96 75.08
C ALA A 75 7.42 30.09 76.57
N ASP A 76 6.44 29.33 77.08
CA ASP A 76 6.10 29.30 78.50
C ASP A 76 7.12 28.46 79.30
N PRO A 77 7.93 29.09 80.19
CA PRO A 77 8.96 28.39 80.97
C PRO A 77 8.39 27.48 82.07
N GLU A 78 7.11 27.61 82.45
CA GLU A 78 6.47 26.77 83.49
C GLU A 78 5.66 25.58 82.93
N GLY A 79 5.71 25.34 81.61
CA GLY A 79 4.96 24.27 80.97
C GLY A 79 5.31 22.86 81.49
N LYS A 80 4.32 22.17 82.08
CA LYS A 80 4.44 20.79 82.63
C LYS A 80 5.04 19.76 81.66
N ASN A 81 4.91 19.97 80.35
CA ASN A 81 5.39 19.06 79.30
C ASN A 81 6.83 19.35 78.82
N ARG A 82 7.53 20.36 79.36
CA ARG A 82 8.89 20.72 78.89
C ARG A 82 9.97 19.73 79.37
N LYS A 83 9.76 19.08 80.50
CA LYS A 83 10.68 18.08 81.06
C LYS A 83 10.04 16.69 80.94
N ARG A 84 10.53 15.87 80.01
CA ARG A 84 10.23 14.44 79.96
C ARG A 84 11.20 13.73 80.89
N VAL A 85 10.69 13.22 82.01
CA VAL A 85 11.45 12.26 82.81
C VAL A 85 11.44 10.95 82.04
N LEU A 86 12.59 10.55 81.49
CA LEU A 86 12.71 9.25 80.85
C LEU A 86 12.72 8.19 81.95
N GLU A 87 11.77 7.26 81.87
CA GLU A 87 11.73 6.10 82.76
C GLU A 87 12.74 5.06 82.27
N GLY A 88 13.59 4.59 83.18
CA GLY A 88 14.64 3.61 82.89
C GLY A 88 15.72 3.65 83.98
N LYS A 89 16.34 2.51 84.26
CA LYS A 89 17.59 2.45 85.04
C LYS A 89 18.73 2.36 84.04
N ASP A 90 19.80 3.10 84.29
CA ASP A 90 21.03 2.92 83.52
C ASP A 90 21.53 1.49 83.74
N PRO A 91 21.72 0.71 82.67
CA PRO A 91 22.17 -0.66 82.81
C PRO A 91 23.56 -0.67 83.46
N SER A 92 23.73 -1.55 84.42
CA SER A 92 25.02 -1.70 85.08
C SER A 92 26.05 -2.29 84.12
N LEU A 93 27.34 -1.97 84.33
CA LEU A 93 28.45 -2.53 83.55
C LEU A 93 28.34 -4.06 83.33
N PRO A 94 28.03 -4.91 84.35
CA PRO A 94 27.88 -6.34 84.14
C PRO A 94 26.64 -6.75 83.32
N GLU A 95 25.55 -5.98 83.36
CA GLU A 95 24.38 -6.23 82.50
C GLU A 95 24.70 -5.91 81.03
N LEU A 96 25.48 -4.85 80.80
CA LEU A 96 25.99 -4.52 79.46
C LEU A 96 26.91 -5.62 78.92
N PHE A 97 27.84 -6.12 79.72
CA PHE A 97 28.72 -7.23 79.30
C PHE A 97 27.95 -8.50 78.95
N LYS A 98 26.98 -8.91 79.78
CA LYS A 98 26.10 -10.04 79.47
C LYS A 98 25.32 -9.81 78.17
N LYS A 99 24.90 -8.57 77.91
CA LYS A 99 24.17 -8.25 76.69
C LYS A 99 25.07 -8.30 75.45
N ILE A 100 26.32 -7.87 75.58
CA ILE A 100 27.33 -7.97 74.53
C ILE A 100 27.59 -9.44 74.19
N GLU A 101 27.82 -10.29 75.19
CA GLU A 101 28.02 -11.74 74.99
C GLU A 101 26.81 -12.40 74.29
N GLU A 102 25.57 -12.07 74.71
CA GLU A 102 24.36 -12.53 74.02
C GLU A 102 24.32 -12.12 72.54
N LEU A 103 24.68 -10.87 72.26
CA LEU A 103 24.65 -10.34 70.90
C LEU A 103 25.76 -10.93 70.04
N GLU A 104 26.94 -11.20 70.61
CA GLU A 104 28.04 -11.87 69.92
C GLU A 104 27.65 -13.30 69.53
N ILE A 105 27.04 -14.06 70.43
CA ILE A 105 26.53 -15.42 70.12
C ILE A 105 25.47 -15.35 69.02
N GLN A 106 24.54 -14.40 69.09
CA GLN A 106 23.53 -14.22 68.06
C GLN A 106 24.14 -13.82 66.71
N LEU A 107 25.18 -12.98 66.71
CA LEU A 107 25.87 -12.56 65.49
C LEU A 107 26.52 -13.76 64.81
N VAL A 108 27.27 -14.58 65.56
CA VAL A 108 27.92 -15.80 65.02
C VAL A 108 26.88 -16.75 64.43
N GLN A 109 25.74 -16.97 65.11
CA GLN A 109 24.65 -17.81 64.58
C GLN A 109 24.02 -17.25 63.30
N LYS A 110 24.02 -15.92 63.11
CA LYS A 110 23.52 -15.28 61.90
C LYS A 110 24.53 -15.37 60.76
N GLU A 111 25.81 -15.25 61.05
CA GLU A 111 26.91 -15.42 60.09
C GLU A 111 26.96 -16.85 59.56
N GLU A 112 26.82 -17.87 60.42
CA GLU A 112 26.74 -19.27 60.00
C GLU A 112 25.56 -19.50 59.03
N LYS A 113 24.37 -19.01 59.39
CA LYS A 113 23.17 -19.11 58.53
C LYS A 113 23.29 -18.33 57.23
N LEU A 114 24.07 -17.24 57.21
CA LEU A 114 24.36 -16.48 55.99
C LEU A 114 25.21 -17.33 55.05
N LEU A 115 26.29 -17.93 55.56
CA LEU A 115 27.18 -18.79 54.77
C LEU A 115 26.46 -20.01 54.19
N GLU A 116 25.56 -20.64 54.96
CA GLU A 116 24.71 -21.72 54.45
C GLU A 116 23.85 -21.27 53.26
N LYS A 117 23.23 -20.09 53.36
CA LYS A 117 22.40 -19.53 52.29
C LYS A 117 23.21 -19.14 51.06
N ASP A 118 24.40 -18.59 51.25
CA ASP A 118 25.30 -18.24 50.15
C ASP A 118 25.73 -19.48 49.38
N PHE A 119 26.04 -20.59 50.09
CA PHE A 119 26.34 -21.87 49.46
C PHE A 119 25.15 -22.40 48.65
N ILE A 120 23.94 -22.37 49.21
CA ILE A 120 22.73 -22.79 48.48
C ILE A 120 22.50 -21.90 47.26
N TYR A 121 22.67 -20.58 47.39
CA TYR A 121 22.50 -19.63 46.31
C TYR A 121 23.50 -19.89 45.17
N GLU A 122 24.77 -20.14 45.49
CA GLU A 122 25.78 -20.48 44.49
C GLU A 122 25.42 -21.76 43.73
N GLN A 123 24.93 -22.78 44.43
CA GLN A 123 24.51 -24.03 43.81
C GLN A 123 23.27 -23.87 42.93
N VAL A 124 22.27 -23.11 43.37
CA VAL A 124 21.07 -22.79 42.57
C VAL A 124 21.45 -21.96 41.34
N SER A 125 22.36 -20.99 41.49
CA SER A 125 22.84 -20.17 40.38
C SER A 125 23.53 -21.03 39.32
N ARG A 126 24.45 -21.92 39.73
CA ARG A 126 25.11 -22.87 38.83
C ARG A 126 24.14 -23.80 38.10
N LEU A 127 23.11 -24.29 38.79
CA LEU A 127 22.09 -25.13 38.18
C LEU A 127 21.24 -24.34 37.17
N THR A 128 20.91 -23.10 37.51
CA THR A 128 20.16 -22.18 36.65
C THR A 128 20.95 -21.87 35.38
N ASP A 129 22.23 -21.54 35.48
CA ASP A 129 23.09 -21.27 34.32
C ASP A 129 23.22 -22.49 33.40
N ARG A 130 23.38 -23.69 33.97
CA ARG A 130 23.38 -24.95 33.21
C ARG A 130 22.05 -25.21 32.51
N LEU A 131 20.92 -24.83 33.10
CA LEU A 131 19.60 -24.97 32.47
C LEU A 131 19.43 -23.94 31.35
N CYS A 132 19.82 -22.69 31.58
CA CYS A 132 19.79 -21.62 30.59
C CYS A 132 20.61 -21.98 29.34
N THR A 133 21.86 -22.40 29.53
CA THR A 133 22.74 -22.84 28.43
C THR A 133 22.15 -24.01 27.64
N LYS A 134 21.60 -25.04 28.31
CA LYS A 134 20.90 -26.14 27.63
C LYS A 134 19.68 -25.67 26.83
N THR A 135 18.90 -24.77 27.41
CA THR A 135 17.69 -24.22 26.76
C THR A 135 18.06 -23.41 25.53
N GLU A 136 19.10 -22.56 25.62
CA GLU A 136 19.57 -21.74 24.52
C GLU A 136 20.10 -22.59 23.36
N ASN A 137 20.90 -23.63 23.65
CA ASN A 137 21.34 -24.59 22.65
C ASN A 137 20.15 -25.29 21.97
N GLY A 138 19.13 -25.68 22.75
CA GLY A 138 17.91 -26.30 22.21
C GLY A 138 17.09 -25.37 21.31
N LYS A 139 17.07 -24.05 21.57
CA LYS A 139 16.41 -23.07 20.69
C LYS A 139 17.09 -23.00 19.32
N GLU A 140 18.42 -22.98 19.28
CA GLU A 140 19.17 -22.93 18.02
C GLU A 140 18.92 -24.19 17.18
N ASP A 141 18.99 -25.37 17.80
CA ASP A 141 18.71 -26.65 17.12
C ASP A 141 17.27 -26.68 16.55
N THR A 142 16.30 -26.22 17.34
CA THR A 142 14.90 -26.13 16.92
C THR A 142 14.72 -25.16 15.74
N LEU A 143 15.43 -24.03 15.76
CA LEU A 143 15.40 -23.03 14.68
C LEU A 143 16.01 -23.56 13.39
N ILE A 144 17.15 -24.27 13.49
CA ILE A 144 17.78 -24.94 12.33
C ILE A 144 16.82 -25.99 11.74
N LEU A 145 16.18 -26.79 12.58
CA LEU A 145 15.20 -27.78 12.13
C LEU A 145 14.00 -27.14 11.43
N ALA A 146 13.44 -26.06 11.99
CA ALA A 146 12.33 -25.32 11.40
C ALA A 146 12.69 -24.72 10.03
N LYS A 147 13.90 -24.15 9.88
CA LYS A 147 14.41 -23.67 8.58
C LYS A 147 14.47 -24.79 7.55
N ARG A 148 15.06 -25.93 7.90
CA ARG A 148 15.14 -27.11 7.02
C ARG A 148 13.75 -27.63 6.62
N MET A 149 12.80 -27.66 7.56
CA MET A 149 11.43 -28.07 7.28
C MET A 149 10.75 -27.12 6.28
N ASN A 150 10.90 -25.80 6.45
CA ASN A 150 10.36 -24.81 5.52
C ASN A 150 10.96 -24.94 4.11
N GLU A 151 12.27 -25.16 4.01
CA GLU A 151 12.93 -25.42 2.73
C GLU A 151 12.38 -26.66 2.03
N LEU A 152 12.18 -27.76 2.78
CA LEU A 152 11.59 -28.98 2.24
C LEU A 152 10.14 -28.75 1.80
N GLN A 153 9.35 -28.02 2.60
CA GLN A 153 7.97 -27.68 2.24
C GLN A 153 7.92 -26.85 0.95
N GLN A 154 8.83 -25.89 0.78
CA GLN A 154 8.91 -25.10 -0.45
C GLN A 154 9.28 -25.99 -1.65
N LYS A 155 10.28 -26.87 -1.51
CA LYS A 155 10.65 -27.83 -2.57
C LYS A 155 9.48 -28.74 -2.95
N ILE A 156 8.69 -29.20 -1.97
CA ILE A 156 7.49 -29.99 -2.22
C ILE A 156 6.48 -29.17 -3.03
N LYS A 157 6.16 -27.94 -2.61
CA LYS A 157 5.24 -27.05 -3.34
C LYS A 157 5.68 -26.82 -4.78
N ASP A 158 6.96 -26.53 -5.00
CA ASP A 158 7.50 -26.30 -6.34
C ASP A 158 7.37 -27.56 -7.23
N LYS A 159 7.62 -28.74 -6.66
CA LYS A 159 7.45 -30.01 -7.37
C LYS A 159 5.98 -30.31 -7.65
N THR A 160 5.07 -30.04 -6.72
CA THR A 160 3.62 -30.18 -6.94
C THR A 160 3.15 -29.24 -8.03
N GLN A 161 3.64 -27.99 -8.08
CA GLN A 161 3.30 -27.05 -9.14
C GLN A 161 3.79 -27.52 -10.51
N LYS A 162 5.03 -28.02 -10.60
CA LYS A 162 5.56 -28.61 -11.84
C LYS A 162 4.74 -29.84 -12.27
N MET A 163 4.36 -30.69 -11.33
CA MET A 163 3.50 -31.84 -11.60
C MET A 163 2.12 -31.40 -12.14
N MET A 164 1.50 -30.38 -11.55
CA MET A 164 0.23 -29.83 -12.03
C MET A 164 0.35 -29.27 -13.46
N ALA A 165 1.45 -28.57 -13.76
CA ALA A 165 1.70 -28.07 -15.12
C ALA A 165 1.82 -29.22 -16.13
N LEU A 166 2.59 -30.26 -15.80
CA LEU A 166 2.71 -31.45 -16.66
C LEU A 166 1.38 -32.20 -16.84
N ILE A 167 0.57 -32.31 -15.77
CA ILE A 167 -0.77 -32.90 -15.85
C ILE A 167 -1.68 -32.09 -16.79
N ALA A 168 -1.61 -30.76 -16.73
CA ALA A 168 -2.39 -29.89 -17.61
C ALA A 168 -1.93 -29.98 -19.08
N GLU A 169 -0.61 -30.05 -19.32
CA GLU A 169 -0.08 -30.28 -20.66
C GLU A 169 -0.54 -31.64 -21.21
N LEU A 170 -0.43 -32.69 -20.39
CA LEU A 170 -0.86 -34.03 -20.76
C LEU A 170 -2.37 -34.08 -21.07
N SER A 171 -3.22 -33.44 -20.25
CA SER A 171 -4.66 -33.41 -20.48
C SER A 171 -5.03 -32.67 -21.76
N MET A 172 -4.33 -31.57 -22.08
CA MET A 172 -4.49 -30.87 -23.36
C MET A 172 -4.10 -31.76 -24.55
N LYS A 173 -2.97 -32.47 -24.45
CA LYS A 173 -2.54 -33.41 -25.50
C LYS A 173 -3.52 -34.55 -25.67
N GLN A 174 -4.01 -35.13 -24.57
CA GLN A 174 -5.05 -36.17 -24.60
C GLN A 174 -6.32 -35.68 -25.28
N ALA A 175 -6.79 -34.46 -24.97
CA ALA A 175 -7.96 -33.87 -25.62
C ALA A 175 -7.76 -33.70 -27.13
N ILE A 176 -6.56 -33.26 -27.56
CA ILE A 176 -6.20 -33.15 -28.98
C ILE A 176 -6.20 -34.53 -29.66
N THR A 177 -5.60 -35.55 -29.03
CA THR A 177 -5.59 -36.92 -29.55
C THR A 177 -7.00 -37.46 -29.71
N ILE A 178 -7.87 -37.28 -28.72
CA ILE A 178 -9.28 -37.71 -28.79
C ILE A 178 -9.99 -37.01 -29.95
N LYS A 179 -9.79 -35.69 -30.12
CA LYS A 179 -10.38 -34.93 -31.22
C LYS A 179 -9.91 -35.44 -32.58
N LEU A 180 -8.61 -35.67 -32.76
CA LEU A 180 -8.05 -36.19 -34.01
C LEU A 180 -8.53 -37.62 -34.31
N GLN A 181 -8.67 -38.47 -33.28
CA GLN A 181 -9.26 -39.79 -33.43
C GLN A 181 -10.73 -39.73 -33.86
N GLN A 182 -11.49 -38.76 -33.33
CA GLN A 182 -12.87 -38.55 -33.76
C GLN A 182 -12.93 -38.10 -35.22
N GLU A 183 -12.11 -37.11 -35.62
CA GLU A 183 -12.04 -36.64 -37.01
C GLU A 183 -11.64 -37.75 -37.99
N MET A 184 -10.71 -38.64 -37.59
CA MET A 184 -10.34 -39.81 -38.38
C MET A 184 -11.53 -40.73 -38.59
N ARG A 185 -12.25 -41.09 -37.51
CA ARG A 185 -13.45 -41.93 -37.60
C ARG A 185 -14.54 -41.30 -38.47
N ASP A 186 -14.79 -40.00 -38.31
CA ASP A 186 -15.80 -39.29 -39.08
C ASP A 186 -15.46 -39.28 -40.58
N LYS A 187 -14.19 -39.04 -40.93
CA LYS A 187 -13.70 -39.10 -42.32
C LYS A 187 -13.76 -40.52 -42.90
N GLU A 188 -13.39 -41.54 -42.13
CA GLU A 188 -13.52 -42.94 -42.54
C GLU A 188 -14.98 -43.31 -42.84
N GLN A 189 -15.90 -42.94 -41.95
CA GLN A 189 -17.34 -43.15 -42.16
C GLN A 189 -17.87 -42.40 -43.38
N PHE A 190 -17.42 -41.16 -43.59
CA PHE A 190 -17.75 -40.38 -44.77
C PHE A 190 -17.25 -41.07 -46.04
N LEU A 191 -15.99 -41.50 -46.08
CA LEU A 191 -15.42 -42.22 -47.22
C LEU A 191 -16.17 -43.51 -47.50
N LEU A 192 -16.49 -44.32 -46.48
CA LEU A 192 -17.29 -45.53 -46.64
C LEU A 192 -18.67 -45.22 -47.25
N THR A 193 -19.31 -44.15 -46.78
CA THR A 193 -20.62 -43.71 -47.30
C THR A 193 -20.52 -43.29 -48.76
N VAL A 194 -19.50 -42.51 -49.13
CA VAL A 194 -19.28 -42.06 -50.51
C VAL A 194 -18.93 -43.24 -51.41
N SER A 195 -18.01 -44.12 -51.01
CA SER A 195 -17.65 -45.32 -51.76
C SER A 195 -18.86 -46.21 -52.03
N SER A 196 -19.69 -46.48 -51.01
CA SER A 196 -20.91 -47.28 -51.19
C SER A 196 -21.93 -46.61 -52.14
N ARG A 197 -22.00 -45.27 -52.16
CA ARG A 197 -22.86 -44.54 -53.13
C ARG A 197 -22.31 -44.63 -54.54
N ILE A 198 -21.00 -44.46 -54.72
CA ILE A 198 -20.32 -44.59 -56.01
C ILE A 198 -20.49 -46.00 -56.58
N GLU A 199 -20.31 -47.04 -55.76
CA GLU A 199 -20.56 -48.44 -56.15
C GLU A 199 -22.01 -48.67 -56.63
N LYS A 200 -22.97 -47.94 -56.05
CA LYS A 200 -24.39 -47.97 -56.43
C LYS A 200 -24.73 -47.02 -57.58
N GLY A 201 -23.77 -46.29 -58.14
CA GLY A 201 -24.00 -45.29 -59.20
C GLY A 201 -24.78 -44.05 -58.75
N LEU A 202 -24.89 -43.80 -57.45
CA LEU A 202 -25.60 -42.64 -56.87
C LEU A 202 -24.68 -41.42 -56.76
N PRO A 203 -25.21 -40.19 -56.91
CA PRO A 203 -24.41 -38.99 -56.79
C PRO A 203 -23.84 -38.80 -55.37
N PRO A 204 -22.69 -38.12 -55.23
CA PRO A 204 -22.12 -37.75 -53.93
C PRO A 204 -23.12 -36.99 -53.03
N PRO A 205 -22.91 -36.99 -51.70
CA PRO A 205 -23.73 -36.19 -50.77
C PRO A 205 -23.77 -34.70 -51.16
N LYS A 206 -24.94 -34.07 -50.99
CA LYS A 206 -25.16 -32.63 -51.29
C LYS A 206 -24.21 -31.71 -50.52
N GLU A 207 -23.81 -32.12 -49.32
CA GLU A 207 -22.84 -31.39 -48.49
C GLU A 207 -21.48 -31.30 -49.18
N THR A 208 -21.01 -32.39 -49.81
CA THR A 208 -19.76 -32.42 -50.58
C THR A 208 -19.81 -31.48 -51.78
N GLU A 209 -20.95 -31.41 -52.47
CA GLU A 209 -21.15 -30.51 -53.60
C GLU A 209 -21.10 -29.03 -53.16
N ILE A 210 -21.74 -28.70 -52.04
CA ILE A 210 -21.70 -27.35 -51.47
C ILE A 210 -20.26 -26.96 -51.06
N GLU A 211 -19.52 -27.88 -50.45
CA GLU A 211 -18.11 -27.65 -50.10
C GLU A 211 -17.24 -27.46 -51.34
N TRP A 212 -17.45 -28.26 -52.39
CA TRP A 212 -16.73 -28.10 -53.65
C TRP A 212 -16.98 -26.75 -54.31
N LEU A 213 -18.24 -26.30 -54.35
CA LEU A 213 -18.60 -24.97 -54.87
C LEU A 213 -17.98 -23.83 -54.04
N LYS A 214 -17.82 -24.01 -52.73
CA LYS A 214 -17.09 -23.04 -51.88
C LYS A 214 -15.61 -23.00 -52.22
N VAL A 215 -14.98 -24.14 -52.47
CA VAL A 215 -13.56 -24.22 -52.88
C VAL A 215 -13.36 -23.48 -54.20
N LEU A 216 -14.20 -23.75 -55.21
CA LEU A 216 -14.15 -23.06 -56.50
C LEU A 216 -14.29 -21.54 -56.35
N ARG A 217 -15.26 -21.08 -55.57
CA ARG A 217 -15.43 -19.65 -55.28
C ARG A 217 -14.19 -19.05 -54.62
N ASN A 218 -13.60 -19.75 -53.64
CA ASN A 218 -12.41 -19.26 -52.96
C ASN A 218 -11.21 -19.21 -53.90
N GLU A 219 -11.05 -20.20 -54.78
CA GLU A 219 -10.01 -20.20 -55.82
C GLU A 219 -10.18 -19.05 -56.80
N GLU A 220 -11.41 -18.76 -57.23
CA GLU A 220 -11.72 -17.61 -58.08
C GLU A 220 -11.37 -16.29 -57.37
N MET A 221 -11.74 -16.16 -56.09
CA MET A 221 -11.38 -14.99 -55.27
C MET A 221 -9.86 -14.85 -55.11
N HIS A 222 -9.14 -15.95 -54.88
CA HIS A 222 -7.69 -15.93 -54.76
C HIS A 222 -7.00 -15.61 -56.09
N LYS A 223 -7.52 -16.10 -57.21
CA LYS A 223 -7.02 -15.75 -58.56
C LYS A 223 -7.26 -14.29 -58.88
N ALA A 224 -8.46 -13.78 -58.65
CA ALA A 224 -8.77 -12.35 -58.83
C ALA A 224 -7.87 -11.47 -57.96
N ALA A 225 -7.66 -11.84 -56.69
CA ALA A 225 -6.77 -11.12 -55.79
C ALA A 225 -5.28 -11.23 -56.17
N ALA A 226 -4.88 -12.26 -56.93
CA ALA A 226 -3.53 -12.37 -57.49
C ALA A 226 -3.38 -11.58 -58.80
N GLU A 227 -4.43 -11.48 -59.60
CA GLU A 227 -4.47 -10.67 -60.83
C GLU A 227 -4.47 -9.16 -60.54
N GLU A 228 -5.00 -8.73 -59.39
CA GLU A 228 -4.93 -7.34 -58.91
C GLU A 228 -3.57 -6.96 -58.28
N GLN A 229 -2.56 -7.86 -58.28
CA GLN A 229 -1.22 -7.56 -57.77
C GLN A 229 -0.32 -6.97 -58.86
N TYR A 230 0.20 -5.76 -58.62
CA TYR A 230 1.19 -5.13 -59.48
C TYR A 230 2.60 -5.57 -59.09
N ALA A 231 3.41 -5.98 -60.07
CA ALA A 231 4.81 -6.32 -59.87
C ALA A 231 5.67 -5.03 -59.81
N LEU A 232 6.31 -4.77 -58.68
CA LEU A 232 7.35 -3.74 -58.59
C LEU A 232 8.65 -4.22 -59.26
N PRO A 233 9.51 -3.33 -59.77
CA PRO A 233 10.81 -3.67 -60.37
C PRO A 233 11.76 -4.53 -59.50
N ASN A 234 11.50 -4.62 -58.19
CA ASN A 234 12.23 -5.46 -57.24
C ASN A 234 11.56 -6.84 -56.96
N SER A 235 10.63 -7.29 -57.82
CA SER A 235 9.88 -8.56 -57.64
C SER A 235 9.00 -8.65 -56.38
N ILE A 236 8.52 -7.51 -55.89
CA ILE A 236 7.57 -7.45 -54.76
C ILE A 236 6.18 -7.19 -55.33
N TYR A 237 5.22 -8.07 -55.04
CA TYR A 237 3.83 -7.96 -55.48
C TYR A 237 3.01 -7.18 -54.46
N THR A 238 2.22 -6.20 -54.93
CA THR A 238 1.38 -5.37 -54.07
C THR A 238 0.05 -5.06 -54.75
N THR A 239 -1.04 -5.11 -53.98
CA THR A 239 -2.39 -4.68 -54.39
C THR A 239 -2.62 -3.17 -54.20
N ALA A 240 -1.63 -2.41 -53.74
CA ALA A 240 -1.75 -0.96 -53.57
C ALA A 240 -1.45 -0.23 -54.89
N GLU A 241 -2.30 0.74 -55.25
CA GLU A 241 -2.05 1.66 -56.37
C GLU A 241 -0.72 2.43 -56.17
N GLN A 242 0.12 2.46 -57.21
CA GLN A 242 1.38 3.21 -57.17
C GLN A 242 1.09 4.72 -57.07
N ARG A 243 1.66 5.37 -56.05
CA ARG A 243 1.50 6.82 -55.87
C ARG A 243 2.28 7.58 -56.95
N PRO A 244 1.72 8.65 -57.54
CA PRO A 244 2.47 9.55 -58.40
C PRO A 244 3.69 10.12 -57.67
N ASN A 245 4.90 9.85 -58.16
CA ASN A 245 6.16 10.23 -57.52
C ASN A 245 6.76 11.54 -58.05
N ALA A 246 6.19 12.12 -59.10
CA ALA A 246 6.63 13.36 -59.71
C ALA A 246 5.44 14.24 -60.13
N TYR A 247 5.66 15.55 -60.22
CA TYR A 247 4.76 16.49 -60.89
C TYR A 247 5.43 17.10 -62.11
N ILE A 248 4.61 17.60 -63.02
CA ILE A 248 5.04 18.42 -64.15
C ILE A 248 4.70 19.87 -63.77
N PRO A 249 5.69 20.76 -63.63
CA PRO A 249 5.43 22.17 -63.35
C PRO A 249 4.75 22.87 -64.54
N ASP A 250 3.72 23.67 -64.28
CA ASP A 250 2.95 24.41 -65.32
C ASP A 250 3.53 25.81 -65.66
N ASP A 251 4.75 26.14 -65.21
CA ASP A 251 5.39 27.43 -65.48
C ASP A 251 5.96 27.51 -66.91
N GLU A 252 5.59 28.54 -67.69
CA GLU A 252 5.99 28.71 -69.11
C GLU A 252 7.51 28.86 -69.35
N ASN A 253 8.32 29.06 -68.29
CA ASN A 253 9.77 29.21 -68.39
C ASN A 253 10.57 27.96 -67.98
N VAL A 254 9.92 26.80 -67.82
CA VAL A 254 10.59 25.55 -67.42
C VAL A 254 10.19 24.41 -68.35
N LEU A 255 11.17 23.64 -68.84
CA LEU A 255 10.92 22.44 -69.65
C LEU A 255 9.99 21.47 -68.91
N PRO A 256 9.00 20.85 -69.57
CA PRO A 256 8.01 19.95 -68.97
C PRO A 256 8.63 18.58 -68.65
N LEU A 257 9.62 18.57 -67.76
CA LEU A 257 10.27 17.37 -67.25
C LEU A 257 9.68 17.02 -65.88
N PRO A 258 9.36 15.74 -65.62
CA PRO A 258 8.80 15.30 -64.35
C PRO A 258 9.81 15.53 -63.22
N ARG A 259 9.42 16.34 -62.23
CA ARG A 259 10.23 16.63 -61.04
C ARG A 259 9.73 15.82 -59.86
N PRO A 260 10.63 15.16 -59.10
CA PRO A 260 10.22 14.42 -57.93
C PRO A 260 9.60 15.36 -56.90
N TYR A 261 8.52 14.92 -56.27
CA TYR A 261 8.02 15.62 -55.09
C TYR A 261 9.11 15.53 -54.01
N GLY A 262 9.61 16.68 -53.54
CA GLY A 262 10.60 16.74 -52.47
C GLY A 262 10.06 16.27 -51.12
N ALA A 263 10.65 16.74 -50.02
CA ALA A 263 10.22 16.35 -48.66
C ALA A 263 8.74 16.64 -48.32
N LEU A 264 8.08 17.51 -49.09
CA LEU A 264 6.67 17.90 -48.95
C LEU A 264 5.81 17.33 -50.07
N ALA A 265 5.83 16.00 -50.26
CA ALA A 265 5.00 15.35 -51.27
C ALA A 265 3.50 15.44 -50.93
N PRO A 266 2.64 15.76 -51.91
CA PRO A 266 1.21 15.79 -51.69
C PRO A 266 0.69 14.40 -51.32
N PHE A 267 0.00 14.32 -50.20
CA PHE A 267 -0.62 13.10 -49.69
C PHE A 267 -2.09 13.07 -50.10
N LYS A 268 -2.52 12.05 -50.83
CA LYS A 268 -3.96 11.77 -51.04
C LYS A 268 -4.52 11.25 -49.71
N PRO A 269 -5.48 11.96 -49.07
CA PRO A 269 -6.13 11.45 -47.87
C PRO A 269 -6.73 10.08 -48.13
N THR A 270 -6.45 9.11 -47.27
CA THR A 270 -7.09 7.80 -47.35
C THR A 270 -8.59 7.98 -47.17
N GLU A 271 -9.40 7.39 -48.06
CA GLU A 271 -10.84 7.40 -47.89
C GLU A 271 -11.19 6.77 -46.54
N PRO A 272 -12.09 7.39 -45.75
CA PRO A 272 -12.43 6.88 -44.44
C PRO A 272 -13.03 5.48 -44.59
N GLY A 273 -12.27 4.47 -44.15
CA GLY A 273 -12.71 3.08 -44.22
C GLY A 273 -14.02 2.86 -43.47
N SER A 274 -14.80 1.87 -43.89
CA SER A 274 -16.12 1.54 -43.31
C SER A 274 -16.12 1.40 -41.76
N ASN A 275 -14.97 1.03 -41.18
CA ASN A 275 -14.75 0.87 -39.74
C ASN A 275 -14.59 2.19 -38.95
N MET A 276 -14.44 3.35 -39.59
CA MET A 276 -14.29 4.65 -38.88
C MET A 276 -15.55 5.09 -38.13
N ARG A 277 -16.71 4.45 -38.33
CA ARG A 277 -17.96 4.75 -37.59
C ARG A 277 -17.86 4.47 -36.08
N HIS A 278 -16.86 3.71 -35.63
CA HIS A 278 -16.72 3.29 -34.24
C HIS A 278 -15.65 4.06 -33.43
N ILE A 279 -14.94 5.02 -34.03
CA ILE A 279 -13.87 5.78 -33.36
C ILE A 279 -14.45 7.08 -32.77
N ARG A 280 -14.52 7.20 -31.44
CA ARG A 280 -14.92 8.43 -30.73
C ARG A 280 -13.69 9.29 -30.39
N LYS A 281 -13.74 10.60 -30.66
CA LYS A 281 -12.66 11.53 -30.29
C LYS A 281 -12.55 11.65 -28.76
N PRO A 282 -11.34 11.57 -28.17
CA PRO A 282 -11.16 11.74 -26.73
C PRO A 282 -11.45 13.18 -26.31
N ILE A 283 -12.10 13.34 -25.15
CA ILE A 283 -12.45 14.65 -24.58
C ILE A 283 -11.20 15.21 -23.89
N VAL A 284 -10.69 16.34 -24.39
CA VAL A 284 -9.53 17.03 -23.79
C VAL A 284 -9.97 17.72 -22.52
N LYS A 285 -9.40 17.35 -21.37
CA LYS A 285 -9.65 18.05 -20.10
C LYS A 285 -8.88 19.39 -20.08
N PRO A 286 -9.48 20.48 -19.57
CA PRO A 286 -8.79 21.75 -19.44
C PRO A 286 -7.62 21.61 -18.47
N ILE A 287 -6.48 22.21 -18.83
CA ILE A 287 -5.29 22.28 -17.99
C ILE A 287 -5.54 23.38 -16.96
N GLU A 288 -5.57 23.01 -15.68
CA GLU A 288 -5.61 23.98 -14.58
C GLU A 288 -4.21 24.58 -14.43
N ILE A 289 -4.12 25.92 -14.51
CA ILE A 289 -2.95 26.72 -14.11
C ILE A 289 -3.31 27.39 -12.78
#